data_AF-K2PF02-F1
#
_entry.id   AF-K2PF02-F1
#
_cell.length_a   1.000
_cell.length_b   1.000
_cell.length_c   1.000
_cell.angle_alpha   90.00
_cell.angle_beta   90.00
_cell.angle_gamma   90.00
#
_symmetry.space_group_name_H-M   'P 1'
#
loop_
_entity.id
_entity.type
_entity.pdbx_description
1 polymer ?
#
loop_
_entity_poly.entity_id
_entity_poly.type
_entity_poly.pdbx_seq_one_letter_code
_entity_poly.pdbx_strand_id
1 'polypeptide(L)'
;MFCDANDKETLRCTSDRRHVGKCTASIVEEKGSPADKDVCPVVSSYFYEASSETKYMTCSDVTVTSLPGSLTGDNSWCLDAELVETKDKSKHKNVKGVCAQVLCEEGTVKVKYREDSGFQPCREDTQISVKLYGFKEDGTINCPKYGEVCTIAANGSSLVIPSVLEDDKRDNKQKEQEGESFVVAPASSPAAEALTKASPADLPV
;
A
#
# COMPACT_ATOMS: atom_id res chain seq x y z
N MET A 1 -20.01 3.46 6.51
CA MET A 1 -20.29 4.44 5.44
C MET A 1 -20.64 5.81 6.01
N PHE A 2 -21.68 5.92 6.85
CA PHE A 2 -22.13 7.19 7.42
C PHE A 2 -21.38 7.58 8.69
N CYS A 3 -21.43 8.87 9.04
CA CYS A 3 -20.81 9.42 10.25
C CYS A 3 -21.76 10.39 10.98
N ASP A 4 -21.40 10.76 12.21
CA ASP A 4 -22.17 11.72 13.00
C ASP A 4 -21.89 13.15 12.53
N ALA A 5 -22.92 13.85 12.04
CA ALA A 5 -22.83 15.22 11.55
C ALA A 5 -22.39 16.24 12.62
N ASN A 6 -22.52 15.90 13.91
CA ASN A 6 -22.05 16.73 15.00
C ASN A 6 -20.54 16.58 15.23
N ASP A 7 -19.94 15.49 14.77
CA ASP A 7 -18.53 15.18 14.92
C ASP A 7 -17.72 15.56 13.67
N LYS A 8 -17.51 16.86 13.50
CA LYS A 8 -16.82 17.43 12.32
C LYS A 8 -15.30 17.47 12.44
N GLU A 9 -14.74 17.21 13.62
CA GLU A 9 -13.31 17.41 13.90
C GLU A 9 -12.51 16.11 13.99
N THR A 10 -13.16 14.99 14.31
CA THR A 10 -12.51 13.69 14.42
C THR A 10 -12.06 13.20 13.04
N LEU A 11 -10.79 12.82 12.96
CA LEU A 11 -10.25 12.17 11.76
C LEU A 11 -10.76 10.73 11.67
N ARG A 12 -11.27 10.33 10.50
CA ARG A 12 -11.90 9.03 10.25
C ARG A 12 -11.51 8.50 8.89
N CYS A 13 -11.62 7.19 8.68
CA CYS A 13 -11.43 6.62 7.35
C CYS A 13 -12.64 6.88 6.45
N THR A 14 -12.39 7.13 5.17
CA THR A 14 -13.42 7.08 4.13
C THR A 14 -13.92 5.65 3.97
N SER A 15 -15.12 5.49 3.38
CA SER A 15 -15.73 4.16 3.22
C SER A 15 -14.92 3.22 2.31
N ASP A 16 -14.09 3.77 1.43
CA ASP A 16 -13.16 3.02 0.57
C ASP A 16 -11.79 2.79 1.23
N ARG A 17 -11.59 3.25 2.48
CA ARG A 17 -10.34 3.15 3.26
C ARG A 17 -9.10 3.76 2.60
N ARG A 18 -9.24 4.56 1.54
CA ARG A 18 -8.08 5.14 0.84
C ARG A 18 -7.62 6.48 1.41
N HIS A 19 -8.48 7.14 2.18
CA HIS A 19 -8.21 8.48 2.69
C HIS A 19 -8.58 8.59 4.17
N VAL A 20 -7.83 9.44 4.87
CA VAL A 20 -8.25 9.99 6.17
C VAL A 20 -9.07 11.26 5.90
N GLY A 21 -10.15 11.46 6.64
CA GLY A 21 -11.10 12.52 6.37
C GLY A 21 -11.88 12.98 7.60
N LYS A 22 -12.86 13.86 7.39
CA LYS A 22 -13.77 14.38 8.43
C LYS A 22 -15.22 14.22 8.03
N CYS A 23 -16.13 14.18 9.00
CA CYS A 23 -17.57 14.13 8.73
C CYS A 23 -18.11 15.50 8.29
N THR A 24 -17.81 15.91 7.06
CA THR A 24 -18.15 17.24 6.51
C THR A 24 -18.88 17.19 5.18
N ALA A 25 -18.99 16.01 4.57
CA ALA A 25 -19.77 15.80 3.36
C ALA A 25 -21.09 15.09 3.68
N SER A 26 -22.03 15.14 2.74
CA SER A 26 -23.31 14.43 2.86
C SER A 26 -23.81 13.98 1.50
N ILE A 27 -24.43 12.81 1.47
CA ILE A 27 -25.24 12.35 0.33
C ILE A 27 -26.67 12.84 0.58
N VAL A 28 -27.26 13.50 -0.39
CA VAL A 28 -28.62 14.05 -0.29
C VAL A 28 -29.51 13.31 -1.27
N GLU A 29 -30.64 12.78 -0.79
CA GLU A 29 -31.66 12.26 -1.69
C GLU A 29 -32.32 13.43 -2.44
N GLU A 30 -32.15 13.46 -3.76
CA GLU A 30 -32.73 14.53 -4.59
C GLU A 30 -34.23 14.35 -4.87
N LYS A 31 -34.79 13.18 -4.53
CA LYS A 31 -36.22 12.89 -4.68
C LYS A 31 -36.99 13.39 -3.46
N GLY A 32 -38.21 13.89 -3.69
CA GLY A 32 -39.10 14.34 -2.62
C GLY A 32 -39.16 15.87 -2.46
N SER A 33 -39.97 16.33 -1.51
CA SER A 33 -40.04 17.76 -1.18
C SER A 33 -38.79 18.18 -0.39
N PRO A 34 -38.41 19.47 -0.37
CA PRO A 34 -37.26 19.95 0.42
C PRO A 34 -37.31 19.59 1.91
N ALA A 35 -38.50 19.33 2.45
CA ALA A 35 -38.71 18.93 3.85
C ALA A 35 -38.50 17.43 4.08
N ASP A 36 -38.51 16.60 3.02
CA ASP A 36 -38.42 15.14 3.09
C ASP A 36 -37.07 14.61 2.59
N LYS A 37 -36.07 15.49 2.38
CA LYS A 37 -34.77 15.08 1.85
C LYS A 37 -33.98 14.36 2.93
N ASP A 38 -33.68 13.10 2.70
CA ASP A 38 -32.72 12.37 3.50
C ASP A 38 -31.31 12.92 3.26
N VAL A 39 -30.66 13.37 4.34
CA VAL A 39 -29.28 13.86 4.33
C VAL A 39 -28.44 12.88 5.13
N CYS A 40 -27.61 12.11 4.45
CA CYS A 40 -26.76 11.10 5.04
C CYS A 40 -25.31 11.62 5.14
N PRO A 41 -24.81 11.97 6.33
CA PRO A 41 -23.45 12.48 6.49
C PRO A 41 -22.42 11.39 6.20
N VAL A 42 -21.37 11.76 5.47
CA VAL A 42 -20.28 10.86 5.08
C VAL A 42 -18.93 11.52 5.33
N VAL A 43 -17.89 10.69 5.46
CA VAL A 43 -16.52 11.16 5.64
C VAL A 43 -16.02 11.72 4.31
N SER A 44 -15.67 13.00 4.30
CA SER A 44 -15.03 13.68 3.17
C SER A 44 -13.54 13.40 3.16
N SER A 45 -12.98 13.00 2.02
CA SER A 45 -11.53 12.87 1.79
C SER A 45 -10.81 14.22 1.69
N TYR A 46 -11.57 15.32 1.60
CA TYR A 46 -11.04 16.67 1.46
C TYR A 46 -10.80 17.29 2.83
N PHE A 47 -9.55 17.68 3.06
CA PHE A 47 -9.18 18.49 4.20
C PHE A 47 -9.04 19.94 3.77
N TYR A 48 -9.88 20.82 4.29
CA TYR A 48 -9.76 22.26 4.08
C TYR A 48 -9.11 22.88 5.33
N GLU A 49 -7.83 23.19 5.24
CA GLU A 49 -7.15 24.00 6.25
C GLU A 49 -6.76 25.33 5.60
N ALA A 50 -7.08 26.46 6.23
CA ALA A 50 -6.86 27.78 5.63
C ALA A 50 -5.39 28.08 5.24
N SER A 51 -4.44 27.30 5.75
CA SER A 51 -3.00 27.37 5.47
C SER A 51 -2.50 26.37 4.42
N SER A 52 -3.30 25.36 4.06
CA SER A 52 -2.94 24.35 3.06
C SER A 52 -3.99 24.33 1.96
N GLU A 53 -3.57 24.75 0.78
CA GLU A 53 -4.27 24.46 -0.47
C GLU A 53 -4.85 23.03 -0.43
N THR A 54 -6.13 22.88 -0.78
CA THR A 54 -6.92 21.65 -0.62
C THR A 54 -6.08 20.39 -0.84
N LYS A 55 -5.76 19.67 0.25
CA LYS A 55 -4.93 18.47 0.17
C LYS A 55 -5.78 17.23 0.41
N TYR A 56 -5.74 16.32 -0.55
CA TYR A 56 -6.27 14.98 -0.36
C TYR A 56 -5.37 14.25 0.64
N MET A 57 -5.95 13.80 1.74
CA MET A 57 -5.26 13.04 2.78
C MET A 57 -5.21 11.55 2.38
N THR A 58 -4.64 11.29 1.21
CA THR A 58 -4.54 9.97 0.60
C THR A 58 -3.48 9.15 1.31
N CYS A 59 -3.83 7.95 1.77
CA CYS A 59 -2.86 7.12 2.49
C CYS A 59 -1.75 6.62 1.59
N SER A 60 -2.06 6.33 0.32
CA SER A 60 -1.08 5.88 -0.67
C SER A 60 -0.13 6.97 -1.19
N ASP A 61 -0.27 8.21 -0.74
CA ASP A 61 0.52 9.36 -1.22
C ASP A 61 1.64 9.70 -0.23
N VAL A 62 2.89 9.44 -0.63
CA VAL A 62 4.09 9.73 0.16
C VAL A 62 4.27 11.21 0.49
N THR A 63 3.63 12.12 -0.25
CA THR A 63 3.73 13.57 0.00
C THR A 63 2.84 14.01 1.16
N VAL A 64 1.91 13.18 1.62
CA VAL A 64 1.03 13.46 2.76
C VAL A 64 1.79 13.14 4.06
N THR A 65 2.38 14.17 4.67
CA THR A 65 3.21 14.02 5.89
C THR A 65 2.58 14.62 7.16
N SER A 66 1.46 15.32 7.02
CA SER A 66 0.82 16.09 8.10
C SER A 66 -0.24 15.32 8.88
N LEU A 67 -0.49 14.04 8.54
CA LEU A 67 -1.50 13.24 9.22
C LEU A 67 -0.98 12.72 10.58
N PRO A 68 -1.65 13.05 11.69
CA PRO A 68 -1.23 12.60 13.01
C PRO A 68 -1.31 11.06 13.10
N GLY A 69 -0.27 10.44 13.67
CA GLY A 69 -0.19 9.00 13.87
C GLY A 69 -0.10 8.13 12.61
N SER A 70 -0.06 8.74 11.41
CA SER A 70 -0.19 8.02 10.14
C SER A 70 1.16 7.72 9.48
N LEU A 71 1.26 6.54 8.88
CA LEU A 71 2.31 6.13 7.96
C LEU A 71 1.74 6.08 6.53
N THR A 72 2.09 7.06 5.71
CA THR A 72 1.65 7.17 4.32
C THR A 72 2.71 6.61 3.36
N GLY A 73 2.27 6.28 2.15
CA GLY A 73 3.10 5.77 1.07
C GLY A 73 2.55 4.50 0.43
N ASP A 74 3.37 3.82 -0.36
CA ASP A 74 2.93 2.65 -1.11
C ASP A 74 2.30 1.60 -0.20
N ASN A 75 1.16 1.06 -0.65
CA ASN A 75 0.34 0.09 0.07
C ASN A 75 -0.18 0.56 1.44
N SER A 76 -0.15 1.87 1.74
CA SER A 76 -0.79 2.40 2.94
C SER A 76 -2.30 2.57 2.76
N TRP A 77 -3.04 2.01 3.71
CA TRP A 77 -4.50 2.10 3.81
C TRP A 77 -4.90 2.84 5.08
N CYS A 78 -6.08 3.45 5.06
CA CYS A 78 -6.70 3.99 6.25
C CYS A 78 -7.32 2.87 7.08
N LEU A 79 -6.79 2.67 8.27
CA LEU A 79 -7.29 1.73 9.26
C LEU A 79 -8.00 2.49 10.37
N ASP A 80 -9.12 1.92 10.85
CA ASP A 80 -9.84 2.50 11.98
C ASP A 80 -8.96 2.39 13.23
N ALA A 81 -8.97 3.42 14.05
CA ALA A 81 -8.10 3.52 15.22
C ALA A 81 -8.83 4.21 16.38
N GLU A 82 -8.23 4.16 17.55
CA GLU A 82 -8.60 5.00 18.69
C GLU A 82 -7.34 5.62 19.28
N LEU A 83 -7.08 6.88 18.92
CA LEU A 83 -5.97 7.65 19.45
C LEU A 83 -6.47 8.97 20.05
N VAL A 84 -5.98 9.28 21.26
CA VAL A 84 -6.32 10.51 21.99
C VAL A 84 -5.15 11.49 21.91
N GLU A 85 -5.32 12.57 21.14
CA GLU A 85 -4.30 13.61 21.01
C GLU A 85 -4.06 14.36 22.33
N THR A 86 -2.87 14.95 22.46
CA THR A 86 -2.56 15.82 23.60
C THR A 86 -3.46 17.07 23.58
N LYS A 87 -3.72 17.66 24.76
CA LYS A 87 -4.60 18.84 24.92
C LYS A 87 -4.01 20.12 24.29
N ASP A 88 -2.89 20.04 23.59
CA ASP A 88 -2.20 21.16 23.00
C ASP A 88 -2.81 21.54 21.65
N LYS A 89 -3.92 22.27 21.71
CA LYS A 89 -4.46 23.18 20.66
C LYS A 89 -4.53 22.68 19.21
N SER A 90 -4.27 21.40 18.91
CA SER A 90 -4.57 20.81 17.62
C SER A 90 -6.10 20.75 17.48
N LYS A 91 -6.58 20.97 16.26
CA LYS A 91 -8.03 20.97 16.00
C LYS A 91 -8.64 19.56 16.11
N HIS A 92 -7.83 18.51 16.23
CA HIS A 92 -8.26 17.12 16.24
C HIS A 92 -8.37 16.59 17.66
N LYS A 93 -9.57 16.69 18.23
CA LYS A 93 -9.82 16.20 19.59
C LYS A 93 -9.62 14.69 19.72
N ASN A 94 -9.82 13.94 18.63
CA ASN A 94 -9.65 12.49 18.55
C ASN A 94 -9.23 12.09 17.13
N VAL A 95 -8.40 11.06 17.02
CA VAL A 95 -8.05 10.43 15.74
C VAL A 95 -8.62 9.03 15.74
N LYS A 96 -9.59 8.79 14.84
CA LYS A 96 -10.26 7.51 14.67
C LYS A 96 -9.92 6.79 13.36
N GLY A 97 -9.02 7.36 12.57
CA GLY A 97 -8.51 6.76 11.35
C GLY A 97 -7.09 7.20 11.11
N VAL A 98 -6.21 6.26 10.80
CA VAL A 98 -4.80 6.49 10.49
C VAL A 98 -4.37 5.71 9.27
N CYS A 99 -3.40 6.23 8.53
CA CYS A 99 -2.75 5.45 7.48
C CYS A 99 -1.74 4.48 8.07
N ALA A 100 -1.73 3.25 7.58
CA ALA A 100 -0.72 2.24 7.90
C ALA A 100 -0.43 1.41 6.66
N GLN A 101 0.81 0.97 6.50
CA GLN A 101 1.19 0.07 5.41
C GLN A 101 0.56 -1.30 5.66
N VAL A 102 -0.05 -1.85 4.60
CA VAL A 102 -0.66 -3.17 4.62
C VAL A 102 0.15 -4.09 3.72
N LEU A 103 0.41 -5.30 4.22
CA LEU A 103 1.00 -6.39 3.48
C LEU A 103 0.04 -7.59 3.53
N CYS A 104 -0.33 -8.06 2.34
CA CYS A 104 -1.27 -9.16 2.16
C CYS A 104 -0.49 -10.41 1.72
N GLU A 105 -0.48 -11.44 2.57
CA GLU A 105 0.24 -12.70 2.30
C GLU A 105 -0.62 -13.88 2.72
N GLU A 106 -0.77 -14.89 1.85
CA GLU A 106 -1.45 -16.16 2.17
C GLU A 106 -2.88 -15.99 2.74
N GLY A 107 -3.61 -14.96 2.29
CA GLY A 107 -4.96 -14.66 2.79
C GLY A 107 -4.97 -13.98 4.17
N THR A 108 -3.82 -13.55 4.67
CA THR A 108 -3.66 -12.86 5.94
C THR A 108 -3.21 -11.41 5.75
N VAL A 109 -3.53 -10.56 6.72
CA VAL A 109 -3.15 -9.16 6.75
C VAL A 109 -2.04 -8.96 7.77
N LYS A 110 -0.99 -8.25 7.35
CA LYS A 110 0.02 -7.70 8.24
C LYS A 110 0.02 -6.19 8.09
N VAL A 111 0.24 -5.48 9.21
CA VAL A 111 0.23 -4.02 9.23
C VAL A 111 1.55 -3.49 9.76
N LYS A 112 1.97 -2.34 9.25
CA LYS A 112 3.08 -1.55 9.78
C LYS A 112 2.61 -0.11 9.97
N TYR A 113 2.72 0.40 11.18
CA TYR A 113 2.35 1.77 11.54
C TYR A 113 3.61 2.64 11.79
N ARG A 114 3.42 3.96 11.98
CA ARG A 114 4.50 4.97 11.90
C ARG A 114 5.70 4.72 12.81
N GLU A 115 5.47 4.23 14.02
CA GLU A 115 6.52 3.97 15.01
C GLU A 115 6.90 2.48 15.09
N ASP A 116 6.38 1.66 14.17
CA ASP A 116 6.68 0.24 14.14
C ASP A 116 7.98 -0.04 13.37
N SER A 117 8.74 -1.01 13.89
CA SER A 117 9.99 -1.45 13.28
C SER A 117 9.78 -2.38 12.09
N GLY A 118 8.62 -3.03 11.97
CA GLY A 118 8.34 -4.03 10.95
C GLY A 118 6.85 -4.25 10.71
N PHE A 119 6.52 -5.29 9.94
CA PHE A 119 5.13 -5.72 9.73
C PHE A 119 4.72 -6.68 10.84
N GLN A 120 3.58 -6.42 11.47
CA GLN A 120 3.00 -7.26 12.52
C GLN A 120 1.72 -7.94 12.02
N PRO A 121 1.44 -9.19 12.44
CA PRO A 121 0.18 -9.86 12.10
C PRO A 121 -1.03 -9.08 12.62
N CYS A 122 -2.03 -8.85 11.76
CA CYS A 122 -3.29 -8.20 12.10
C CYS A 122 -4.44 -9.16 11.76
N ARG A 123 -5.00 -9.83 12.76
CA ARG A 123 -6.12 -10.77 12.53
C ARG A 123 -7.41 -9.99 12.35
N GLU A 124 -8.25 -10.40 11.41
CA GLU A 124 -9.53 -9.72 11.15
C GLU A 124 -10.35 -9.53 12.43
N ASP A 125 -11.00 -8.37 12.55
CA ASP A 125 -11.85 -8.00 13.69
C ASP A 125 -11.14 -7.99 15.07
N THR A 126 -9.80 -8.00 15.08
CA THR A 126 -8.98 -7.80 16.30
C THR A 126 -8.44 -6.38 16.39
N GLN A 127 -7.86 -6.04 17.54
CA GLN A 127 -7.20 -4.75 17.77
C GLN A 127 -5.76 -4.99 18.19
N ILE A 128 -4.87 -4.13 17.71
CA ILE A 128 -3.49 -4.06 18.18
C ILE A 128 -3.30 -2.78 18.99
N SER A 129 -2.59 -2.89 20.12
CA SER A 129 -2.18 -1.73 20.90
C SER A 129 -0.96 -1.10 20.23
N VAL A 130 -1.02 0.21 20.03
CA VAL A 130 0.04 0.98 19.37
C VAL A 130 0.50 2.13 20.25
N LYS A 131 1.81 2.36 20.27
CA LYS A 131 2.41 3.51 20.93
C LYS A 131 2.91 4.47 19.86
N LEU A 132 2.22 5.60 19.71
CA LEU A 132 2.53 6.61 18.71
C LEU A 132 2.98 7.91 19.39
N TYR A 133 4.06 8.51 18.90
CA TYR A 133 4.51 9.80 19.43
C TYR A 133 3.48 10.90 19.14
N GLY A 134 3.27 11.79 20.11
CA GLY A 134 2.29 12.88 20.01
C GLY A 134 0.91 12.57 20.62
N PHE A 135 0.71 11.34 21.12
CA PHE A 135 -0.51 10.92 21.80
C PHE A 135 -0.27 10.69 23.29
N LYS A 136 -1.31 10.86 24.11
CA LYS A 136 -1.20 10.80 25.58
C LYS A 136 -1.10 9.37 26.12
N GLU A 137 -1.82 8.47 25.48
CA GLU A 137 -2.06 7.10 25.91
C GLU A 137 -1.71 6.17 24.76
N ASP A 138 -1.48 4.90 25.09
CA ASP A 138 -1.39 3.87 24.07
C ASP A 138 -2.74 3.83 23.34
N GLY A 139 -2.67 3.89 22.02
CA GLY A 139 -3.86 3.84 21.17
C GLY A 139 -4.12 2.43 20.67
N THR A 140 -5.20 2.28 19.91
CA THR A 140 -5.49 1.02 19.22
C THR A 140 -5.66 1.22 17.71
N ILE A 141 -5.31 0.18 16.95
CA ILE A 141 -5.65 0.07 15.53
C ILE A 141 -6.52 -1.19 15.36
N ASN A 142 -7.66 -1.03 14.71
CA ASN A 142 -8.54 -2.12 14.33
C ASN A 142 -8.00 -2.80 13.07
N CYS A 143 -7.82 -4.11 13.15
CA CYS A 143 -7.39 -4.90 12.01
C CYS A 143 -8.50 -5.02 10.97
N PRO A 144 -8.25 -4.63 9.71
CA PRO A 144 -9.24 -4.71 8.65
C PRO A 144 -9.48 -6.16 8.25
N LYS A 145 -10.57 -6.39 7.52
CA LYS A 145 -10.78 -7.65 6.82
C LYS A 145 -9.89 -7.71 5.59
N TYR A 146 -9.41 -8.89 5.22
CA TYR A 146 -8.60 -9.10 4.02
C TYR A 146 -9.27 -8.52 2.78
N GLY A 147 -10.58 -8.76 2.63
CA GLY A 147 -11.36 -8.26 1.50
C GLY A 147 -11.41 -6.73 1.35
N GLU A 148 -11.16 -5.99 2.42
CA GLU A 148 -11.22 -4.52 2.43
C GLU A 148 -9.93 -3.86 1.94
N VAL A 149 -8.78 -4.54 2.08
CA VAL A 149 -7.45 -3.93 1.85
C VAL A 149 -6.54 -4.76 0.93
N CYS A 150 -6.95 -5.97 0.54
CA CYS A 150 -6.13 -6.89 -0.27
C CYS A 150 -6.71 -7.26 -1.63
N THR A 151 -7.91 -6.78 -1.99
CA THR A 151 -8.56 -7.10 -3.27
C THR A 151 -8.30 -6.05 -4.36
N ILE A 152 -7.85 -4.85 -3.96
CA ILE A 152 -7.55 -3.69 -4.82
C ILE A 152 -6.23 -3.09 -4.32
N ALA A 153 -5.50 -2.34 -5.15
CA ALA A 153 -4.34 -1.59 -4.68
C ALA A 153 -4.78 -0.36 -3.85
N ALA A 154 -3.94 0.07 -2.90
CA ALA A 154 -4.24 1.25 -2.06
C ALA A 154 -4.46 2.54 -2.86
N ASN A 155 -3.78 2.67 -4.00
CA ASN A 155 -3.96 3.79 -4.93
C ASN A 155 -5.25 3.67 -5.76
N GLY A 156 -6.03 2.60 -5.63
CA GLY A 156 -7.27 2.34 -6.37
C GLY A 156 -7.08 1.60 -7.70
N SER A 157 -5.86 1.24 -8.09
CA SER A 157 -5.63 0.46 -9.32
C SER A 157 -6.03 -1.01 -9.13
N SER A 158 -6.37 -1.67 -10.24
CA SER A 158 -6.57 -3.11 -10.26
C SER A 158 -5.27 -3.84 -9.89
N LEU A 159 -5.36 -4.88 -9.06
CA LEU A 159 -4.26 -5.84 -8.82
C LEU A 159 -4.16 -6.90 -9.93
N VAL A 160 -5.20 -7.03 -10.76
CA VAL A 160 -5.24 -7.97 -11.88
C VAL A 160 -4.56 -7.34 -13.09
N ILE A 161 -3.56 -8.05 -13.64
CA ILE A 161 -2.98 -7.73 -14.95
C ILE A 161 -3.98 -8.22 -16.02
N PRO A 162 -4.49 -7.33 -16.89
CA PRO A 162 -5.36 -7.75 -18.00
C PRO A 162 -4.64 -8.76 -18.90
N SER A 163 -5.34 -9.82 -19.31
CA SER A 163 -4.83 -10.92 -20.14
C SER A 163 -4.18 -10.44 -21.45
N VAL A 164 -4.67 -9.32 -21.98
CA VAL A 164 -4.16 -8.70 -23.21
C VAL A 164 -2.69 -8.26 -23.07
N LEU A 165 -2.25 -7.91 -21.85
CA LEU A 165 -0.85 -7.55 -21.58
C LEU A 165 0.04 -8.78 -21.30
N GLU A 166 -0.56 -9.93 -21.02
CA GLU A 166 0.17 -11.19 -20.83
C GLU A 166 0.59 -11.82 -22.17
N ASP A 167 -0.13 -11.52 -23.26
CA ASP A 167 0.20 -11.95 -24.61
C ASP A 167 1.42 -11.17 -25.16
N ASP A 168 1.48 -9.85 -24.99
CA ASP A 168 2.64 -9.03 -25.40
C ASP A 168 3.95 -9.46 -24.70
N LYS A 169 3.86 -9.94 -23.46
CA LYS A 169 5.03 -10.41 -22.69
C LYS A 169 5.53 -11.78 -23.15
N ARG A 170 4.65 -12.64 -23.67
CA ARG A 170 5.03 -13.93 -24.26
C ARG A 170 5.75 -13.73 -25.59
N ASP A 171 5.29 -12.78 -26.40
CA ASP A 171 5.93 -12.46 -27.68
C ASP A 171 7.29 -11.77 -27.50
N ASN A 172 7.46 -10.93 -26.47
CA ASN A 172 8.75 -10.29 -26.19
C ASN A 172 9.77 -11.27 -25.60
N LYS A 173 9.34 -12.23 -24.76
CA LYS A 173 10.23 -13.25 -24.19
C LYS A 173 10.72 -14.25 -25.24
N GLN A 174 9.91 -14.54 -26.26
CA GLN A 174 10.34 -15.34 -27.42
C GLN A 174 11.36 -14.59 -28.29
N LYS A 175 11.19 -13.28 -28.51
CA LYS A 175 12.16 -12.46 -29.26
C LYS A 175 13.51 -12.30 -28.55
N GLU A 176 13.54 -12.22 -27.23
CA GLU A 176 14.81 -12.20 -26.47
C GLU A 176 15.53 -13.56 -26.50
N GLN A 177 14.80 -14.68 -26.51
CA GLN A 177 15.40 -16.02 -26.58
C GLN A 177 15.89 -16.42 -27.99
N GLU A 178 15.27 -15.92 -29.07
CA GLU A 178 15.76 -16.14 -30.44
C GLU A 178 16.97 -15.24 -30.80
N GLY A 179 17.24 -14.18 -30.04
CA GLY A 179 18.41 -13.31 -30.21
C GLY A 179 19.71 -13.84 -29.61
N GLU A 180 19.66 -14.83 -28.71
CA GLU A 180 20.83 -15.32 -27.96
C GLU A 180 21.29 -16.74 -28.36
N SER A 181 20.78 -17.30 -29.46
CA SER A 181 21.23 -18.60 -29.97
C SER A 181 21.93 -18.50 -31.32
N PHE A 182 22.97 -17.69 -31.45
CA PHE A 182 23.89 -17.77 -32.60
C PHE A 182 25.32 -17.26 -32.32
N VAL A 183 25.96 -17.62 -31.21
CA VAL A 183 27.43 -17.70 -31.17
C VAL A 183 27.93 -18.62 -30.05
N VAL A 184 28.04 -19.92 -30.33
CA VAL A 184 29.12 -20.74 -29.74
C VAL A 184 29.60 -21.72 -30.81
N ALA A 185 30.64 -21.35 -31.54
CA ALA A 185 31.47 -22.31 -32.26
C ALA A 185 32.65 -22.71 -31.35
N PRO A 186 33.03 -24.00 -31.29
CA PRO A 186 34.10 -24.47 -30.43
C PRO A 186 35.49 -24.08 -30.97
N ALA A 187 36.42 -23.84 -30.06
CA ALA A 187 37.80 -23.45 -30.35
C ALA A 187 38.56 -24.52 -31.16
N SER A 188 39.07 -24.11 -32.33
CA SER A 188 40.02 -24.87 -33.15
C SER A 188 41.44 -24.32 -32.98
N SER A 189 42.36 -25.15 -32.51
CA SER A 189 43.81 -24.89 -32.49
C SER A 189 44.40 -24.83 -33.91
N PRO A 190 45.53 -24.11 -34.13
CA PRO A 190 46.42 -24.37 -35.25
C PRO A 190 47.73 -25.08 -34.82
N ALA A 191 48.08 -26.13 -35.56
CA ALA A 191 49.44 -26.71 -35.67
C ALA A 191 50.33 -25.76 -36.52
N ALA A 192 51.66 -25.77 -36.61
CA ALA A 192 52.76 -26.68 -36.26
C ALA A 192 54.09 -25.87 -36.32
N GLU A 193 55.19 -26.47 -35.84
CA GLU A 193 56.64 -26.28 -36.14
C GLU A 193 57.43 -26.36 -34.80
N ALA A 194 58.54 -27.07 -34.62
CA ALA A 194 59.34 -28.02 -35.37
C ALA A 194 60.31 -28.71 -34.36
N LEU A 195 61.05 -29.74 -34.84
CA LEU A 195 62.35 -30.24 -34.35
C LEU A 195 62.44 -31.34 -33.25
N THR A 196 62.72 -32.56 -33.75
CA THR A 196 63.76 -33.55 -33.36
C THR A 196 63.72 -34.28 -32.00
N LYS A 197 63.50 -35.61 -32.02
CA LYS A 197 64.51 -36.71 -32.04
C LYS A 197 64.06 -37.98 -31.28
N ALA A 198 64.11 -39.13 -32.00
CA ALA A 198 64.35 -40.53 -31.60
C ALA A 198 63.55 -41.23 -30.46
N SER A 199 62.64 -42.16 -30.85
CA SER A 199 62.60 -43.64 -30.63
C SER A 199 63.38 -44.31 -29.47
N PRO A 200 63.05 -45.55 -29.03
CA PRO A 200 61.77 -46.29 -28.96
C PRO A 200 61.46 -46.95 -27.58
N ALA A 201 60.23 -47.48 -27.48
CA ALA A 201 59.79 -48.73 -26.82
C ALA A 201 60.25 -49.08 -25.39
N ASP A 202 59.28 -49.21 -24.48
CA ASP A 202 59.04 -50.49 -23.79
C ASP A 202 57.65 -50.53 -23.12
N LEU A 203 56.98 -51.67 -23.30
CA LEU A 203 55.82 -52.22 -22.58
C LEU A 203 56.19 -53.70 -22.34
N PRO A 204 55.54 -54.47 -21.44
CA PRO A 204 54.68 -54.14 -20.30
C PRO A 204 55.00 -55.01 -19.05
N VAL A 205 54.03 -55.01 -18.10
CA VAL A 205 53.72 -55.92 -16.98
C VAL A 205 54.05 -55.36 -15.60
#